data_AF-A0A821G9F8-F1
#
_entry.id   AF-A0A821G9F8-F1
#
_cell.length_a   1.000
_cell.length_b   1.000
_cell.length_c   1.000
_cell.angle_alpha   90.00
_cell.angle_beta   90.00
_cell.angle_gamma   90.00
#
_symmetry.space_group_name_H-M   'P 1'
#
loop_
_entity.id
_entity.type
_entity.pdbx_description
1 polymer ?
#
loop_
_entity_poly.entity_id
_entity_poly.type
_entity_poly.pdbx_seq_one_letter_code
_entity_poly.pdbx_strand_id
1 'polypeptide(L)'
;MIYHAIADNLKKHLPLKNTFLKDLHVLDSASRTKQDSADTMIRVGRTIPKLLSNAEIDHIRHEFMMYAAETIDQSWYIKKKYYDSDGNNHTEYQQIDYYRNKTLSLTTSFGLPKYPTLSKIVKNILIISHGNSDVERGFSINEHIVTENRTLLSLSSINGLRSTWDAIKFYGVGSPHRVPIKIDMIRAVQKSKSVYNQEQLSLKSLADREKEQSEKYEHTNEEMKKLI
;
A
#
# COMPACT_ATOMS: atom_id res chain seq x y z
N MET A 1 18.14 -8.95 -25.43
CA MET A 1 18.43 -10.14 -24.60
C MET A 1 18.14 -9.93 -23.10
N ILE A 2 18.46 -8.77 -22.53
CA ILE A 2 18.21 -8.45 -21.10
C ILE A 2 16.70 -8.44 -20.76
N TYR A 3 15.86 -7.87 -21.63
CA TYR A 3 14.39 -7.85 -21.42
C TYR A 3 13.74 -9.24 -21.41
N HIS A 4 14.24 -10.22 -22.18
CA HIS A 4 13.73 -11.58 -22.14
C HIS A 4 14.16 -12.30 -20.86
N ALA A 5 15.40 -12.13 -20.43
CA ALA A 5 15.88 -12.69 -19.17
C ALA A 5 15.13 -12.11 -17.94
N ILE A 6 14.84 -10.80 -17.95
CA ILE A 6 14.04 -10.14 -16.90
C ILE A 6 12.58 -10.58 -16.97
N ALA A 7 11.99 -10.70 -18.17
CA ALA A 7 10.62 -11.17 -18.33
C ALA A 7 10.45 -12.65 -17.91
N ASP A 8 11.43 -13.51 -18.18
CA ASP A 8 11.42 -14.91 -17.75
C ASP A 8 11.69 -15.07 -16.24
N ASN A 9 12.54 -14.20 -15.67
CA ASN A 9 12.76 -14.12 -14.23
C ASN A 9 11.50 -13.64 -13.51
N LEU A 10 10.87 -12.55 -14.01
CA LEU A 10 9.56 -12.10 -13.56
C LEU A 10 8.51 -13.18 -13.72
N LYS A 11 8.42 -13.91 -14.85
CA LYS A 11 7.45 -15.02 -15.01
C LYS A 11 7.68 -16.18 -14.02
N LYS A 12 8.93 -16.46 -13.64
CA LYS A 12 9.28 -17.48 -12.64
C LYS A 12 8.99 -17.04 -11.21
N HIS A 13 9.14 -15.75 -10.90
CA HIS A 13 8.97 -15.17 -9.56
C HIS A 13 7.63 -14.43 -9.35
N LEU A 14 6.86 -14.21 -10.42
CA LEU A 14 5.50 -13.67 -10.37
C LEU A 14 4.63 -14.65 -9.60
N PRO A 15 3.82 -14.20 -8.65
CA PRO A 15 3.01 -15.06 -7.78
C PRO A 15 1.80 -15.67 -8.51
N LEU A 16 1.83 -15.79 -9.85
CA LEU A 16 0.81 -16.45 -10.66
C LEU A 16 0.66 -17.94 -10.31
N LYS A 17 1.71 -18.54 -9.74
CA LYS A 17 1.69 -19.91 -9.19
C LYS A 17 1.56 -19.95 -7.66
N ASN A 18 1.42 -18.81 -6.99
CA ASN A 18 1.30 -18.78 -5.54
C ASN A 18 -0.07 -19.36 -5.13
N THR A 19 -0.06 -20.58 -4.61
CA THR A 19 -1.25 -21.31 -4.17
C THR A 19 -1.98 -20.56 -3.07
N PHE A 20 -1.27 -19.86 -2.18
CA PHE A 20 -1.86 -19.05 -1.13
C PHE A 20 -2.74 -17.94 -1.70
N LEU A 21 -2.23 -17.16 -2.67
CA LEU A 21 -3.01 -16.07 -3.28
C LEU A 21 -4.23 -16.60 -4.06
N LYS A 22 -4.10 -17.77 -4.70
CA LYS A 22 -5.24 -18.43 -5.33
C LYS A 22 -6.28 -18.83 -4.29
N ASP A 23 -5.84 -19.36 -3.16
CA ASP A 23 -6.72 -19.81 -2.08
C ASP A 23 -7.44 -18.64 -1.38
N LEU A 24 -6.93 -17.40 -1.47
CA LEU A 24 -7.61 -16.20 -0.93
C LEU A 24 -8.97 -15.89 -1.58
N HIS A 25 -9.31 -16.48 -2.72
CA HIS A 25 -10.66 -16.36 -3.31
C HIS A 25 -11.77 -16.78 -2.34
N VAL A 26 -11.46 -17.62 -1.35
CA VAL A 26 -12.37 -18.04 -0.27
C VAL A 26 -12.86 -16.86 0.58
N LEU A 27 -12.16 -15.71 0.53
CA LEU A 27 -12.55 -14.49 1.22
C LEU A 27 -13.68 -13.72 0.52
N ASP A 28 -14.04 -14.10 -0.70
CA ASP A 28 -15.19 -13.56 -1.41
C ASP A 28 -16.52 -14.14 -0.89
N SER A 29 -17.57 -13.32 -0.87
CA SER A 29 -18.90 -13.72 -0.40
C SER A 29 -19.53 -14.79 -1.30
N ALA A 30 -19.26 -14.75 -2.62
CA ALA A 30 -19.78 -15.73 -3.57
C ALA A 30 -19.04 -17.08 -3.50
N SER A 31 -17.79 -17.09 -3.07
CA SER A 31 -17.00 -18.32 -2.95
C SER A 31 -17.34 -19.14 -1.71
N ARG A 32 -18.09 -18.57 -0.76
CA ARG A 32 -18.50 -19.22 0.49
C ARG A 32 -19.23 -20.56 0.31
N THR A 33 -20.12 -20.65 -0.68
CA THR A 33 -20.99 -21.81 -0.89
C THR A 33 -20.32 -22.92 -1.70
N LYS A 34 -19.07 -22.72 -2.16
CA LYS A 34 -18.35 -23.74 -2.94
C LYS A 34 -17.91 -24.89 -2.02
N GLN A 35 -18.00 -26.10 -2.53
CA GLN A 35 -17.73 -27.33 -1.79
C GLN A 35 -16.28 -27.41 -1.26
N ASP A 36 -15.33 -26.85 -2.01
CA ASP A 36 -13.89 -26.88 -1.68
C ASP A 36 -13.42 -25.71 -0.80
N SER A 37 -14.32 -24.79 -0.43
CA SER A 37 -13.95 -23.56 0.28
C SER A 37 -13.46 -23.81 1.70
N ALA A 38 -14.01 -24.81 2.39
CA ALA A 38 -13.55 -25.20 3.72
C ALA A 38 -12.12 -25.77 3.67
N ASP A 39 -11.82 -26.64 2.71
CA ASP A 39 -10.48 -27.19 2.51
C ASP A 39 -9.47 -26.10 2.12
N THR A 40 -9.92 -25.15 1.29
CA THR A 40 -9.13 -23.98 0.90
C THR A 40 -8.78 -23.12 2.12
N MET A 41 -9.73 -22.87 3.01
CA MET A 41 -9.48 -22.11 4.25
C MET A 41 -8.47 -22.83 5.16
N ILE A 42 -8.52 -24.15 5.25
CA ILE A 42 -7.53 -24.94 6.02
C ILE A 42 -6.12 -24.79 5.43
N ARG A 43 -5.98 -24.85 4.09
CA ARG A 43 -4.69 -24.63 3.42
C ARG A 43 -4.15 -23.23 3.71
N VAL A 44 -4.99 -22.20 3.67
CA VAL A 44 -4.62 -20.83 4.03
C VAL A 44 -4.13 -20.76 5.47
N GLY A 45 -4.89 -21.35 6.42
CA GLY A 45 -4.50 -21.40 7.83
C GLY A 45 -3.17 -22.11 8.09
N ARG A 46 -2.87 -23.18 7.35
CA ARG A 46 -1.59 -23.91 7.42
C ARG A 46 -0.41 -23.13 6.83
N THR A 47 -0.67 -22.24 5.87
CA THR A 47 0.38 -21.50 5.17
C THR A 47 0.94 -20.36 6.01
N ILE A 48 0.13 -19.77 6.90
CA ILE A 48 0.57 -18.65 7.74
C ILE A 48 1.28 -19.19 8.99
N PRO A 49 2.61 -19.02 9.12
CA PRO A 49 3.38 -19.62 10.20
C PRO A 49 3.00 -19.01 11.55
N LYS A 50 2.93 -19.85 12.59
CA LYS A 50 2.68 -19.47 14.00
C LYS A 50 1.35 -18.77 14.28
N LEU A 51 0.42 -18.73 13.31
CA LEU A 51 -0.87 -18.08 13.53
C LEU A 51 -1.85 -18.97 14.32
N LEU A 52 -1.81 -20.28 14.08
CA LEU A 52 -2.75 -21.25 14.61
C LEU A 52 -2.01 -22.47 15.17
N SER A 53 -2.54 -23.02 16.26
CA SER A 53 -2.18 -24.34 16.75
C SER A 53 -2.81 -25.45 15.89
N ASN A 54 -2.26 -26.67 15.94
CA ASN A 54 -2.82 -27.81 15.21
C ASN A 54 -4.29 -28.09 15.58
N ALA A 55 -4.67 -27.89 16.85
CA ALA A 55 -6.06 -28.04 17.31
C ALA A 55 -6.99 -26.96 16.69
N GLU A 56 -6.51 -25.73 16.55
CA GLU A 56 -7.28 -24.64 15.92
C GLU A 56 -7.50 -24.89 14.42
N ILE A 57 -6.56 -25.56 13.74
CA ILE A 57 -6.68 -25.94 12.32
C ILE A 57 -7.89 -26.86 12.09
N ASP A 58 -8.16 -27.78 13.01
CA ASP A 58 -9.31 -28.68 12.91
C ASP A 58 -10.64 -27.96 13.21
N HIS A 59 -10.61 -26.94 14.08
CA HIS A 59 -11.78 -26.11 14.38
C HIS A 59 -12.18 -25.21 13.20
N ILE A 60 -11.23 -24.78 12.37
CA ILE A 60 -11.49 -23.89 11.23
C ILE A 60 -12.45 -24.50 10.22
N ARG A 61 -12.35 -25.80 9.95
CA ARG A 61 -13.28 -26.48 9.04
C ARG A 61 -14.72 -26.30 9.52
N HIS A 62 -14.95 -26.56 10.80
CA HIS A 62 -16.26 -26.47 11.44
C HIS A 62 -16.79 -25.03 11.46
N GLU A 63 -15.96 -24.07 11.89
CA GLU A 63 -16.32 -22.65 11.88
C GLU A 63 -16.67 -22.16 10.48
N PHE A 64 -15.89 -22.56 9.47
CA PHE A 64 -16.14 -22.15 8.09
C PHE A 64 -17.43 -22.76 7.53
N MET A 65 -17.73 -24.02 7.83
CA MET A 65 -18.99 -24.65 7.44
C MET A 65 -20.20 -23.98 8.09
N MET A 66 -20.12 -23.62 9.37
CA MET A 66 -21.15 -22.84 10.06
C MET A 66 -21.36 -21.48 9.39
N TYR A 67 -20.27 -20.78 9.08
CA TYR A 67 -20.32 -19.51 8.33
C TYR A 67 -20.92 -19.68 6.93
N ALA A 68 -20.65 -20.80 6.24
CA ALA A 68 -21.20 -21.08 4.92
C ALA A 68 -22.72 -21.32 4.93
N ALA A 69 -23.22 -21.95 5.98
CA ALA A 69 -24.65 -22.18 6.20
C ALA A 69 -25.41 -20.93 6.70
N GLU A 70 -24.70 -19.90 7.18
CA GLU A 70 -25.33 -18.70 7.73
C GLU A 70 -26.09 -17.89 6.67
N THR A 71 -27.30 -17.44 6.98
CA THR A 71 -28.01 -16.46 6.13
C THR A 71 -27.38 -15.09 6.33
N ILE A 72 -26.65 -14.59 5.33
CA ILE A 72 -26.04 -13.26 5.35
C ILE A 72 -26.86 -12.31 4.49
N ASP A 73 -27.15 -11.13 5.05
CA ASP A 73 -27.85 -10.07 4.35
C ASP A 73 -27.04 -9.56 3.15
N GLN A 74 -27.72 -9.40 2.01
CA GLN A 74 -27.15 -8.86 0.78
C GLN A 74 -26.60 -7.44 0.96
N SER A 75 -27.17 -6.66 1.89
CA SER A 75 -26.72 -5.30 2.21
C SER A 75 -25.27 -5.25 2.74
N TRP A 76 -24.73 -6.37 3.23
CA TRP A 76 -23.37 -6.42 3.79
C TRP A 76 -22.29 -6.46 2.72
N TYR A 77 -22.62 -6.88 1.50
CA TYR A 77 -21.67 -6.96 0.38
C TYR A 77 -22.11 -6.19 -0.86
N ILE A 78 -23.39 -5.83 -1.02
CA ILE A 78 -23.87 -4.96 -2.09
C ILE A 78 -24.10 -3.55 -1.54
N LYS A 79 -23.42 -2.57 -2.11
CA LYS A 79 -23.57 -1.16 -1.75
C LYS A 79 -24.69 -0.47 -2.53
N LYS A 80 -24.71 -0.63 -3.85
CA LYS A 80 -25.81 -0.13 -4.70
C LYS A 80 -25.90 -0.92 -6.00
N LYS A 81 -27.10 -0.97 -6.56
CA LYS A 81 -27.35 -1.44 -7.92
C LYS A 81 -27.85 -0.24 -8.72
N TYR A 82 -27.26 0.02 -9.88
CA TYR A 82 -27.64 1.13 -10.74
C TYR A 82 -27.60 0.70 -12.21
N TYR A 83 -28.38 1.38 -13.02
CA TYR A 83 -28.39 1.19 -14.47
C TYR A 83 -27.45 2.22 -15.09
N ASP A 84 -26.63 1.81 -16.03
CA ASP A 84 -25.89 2.77 -16.85
C ASP A 84 -26.82 3.47 -17.84
N SER A 85 -26.31 4.51 -18.49
CA SER A 85 -26.97 5.25 -19.55
C SER A 85 -27.37 4.36 -20.73
N ASP A 86 -26.66 3.23 -20.91
CA ASP A 86 -26.94 2.18 -21.90
C ASP A 86 -27.92 1.09 -21.40
N GLY A 87 -28.49 1.25 -20.20
CA GLY A 87 -29.42 0.27 -19.60
C GLY A 87 -28.78 -0.96 -18.99
N ASN A 88 -27.44 -1.01 -18.90
CA ASN A 88 -26.70 -2.13 -18.30
C ASN A 88 -26.78 -2.12 -16.78
N ASN A 89 -26.94 -3.30 -16.17
CA ASN A 89 -26.98 -3.47 -14.72
C ASN A 89 -25.57 -3.45 -14.11
N HIS A 90 -25.27 -2.45 -13.30
CA HIS A 90 -24.04 -2.38 -12.51
C HIS A 90 -24.33 -2.58 -11.03
N THR A 91 -23.49 -3.40 -10.39
CA THR A 91 -23.53 -3.62 -8.95
C THR A 91 -22.24 -3.08 -8.34
N GLU A 92 -22.36 -2.08 -7.47
CA GLU A 92 -21.25 -1.63 -6.64
C GLU A 92 -21.22 -2.48 -5.37
N TYR A 93 -20.09 -3.12 -5.10
CA TYR A 93 -19.87 -3.94 -3.91
C TYR A 93 -19.31 -3.10 -2.75
N GLN A 94 -19.54 -3.56 -1.53
CA GLN A 94 -18.91 -2.99 -0.33
C GLN A 94 -17.42 -3.37 -0.28
N GLN A 95 -16.64 -2.60 0.48
CA GLN A 95 -15.26 -2.99 0.78
C GLN A 95 -15.22 -4.32 1.54
N ILE A 96 -14.24 -5.18 1.23
CA ILE A 96 -14.10 -6.49 1.84
C ILE A 96 -14.00 -6.41 3.37
N ASP A 97 -13.35 -5.38 3.88
CA ASP A 97 -13.22 -5.14 5.33
C ASP A 97 -14.58 -4.90 5.98
N TYR A 98 -15.47 -4.16 5.33
CA TYR A 98 -16.81 -3.89 5.85
C TYR A 98 -17.60 -5.19 6.00
N TYR A 99 -17.62 -5.98 4.92
CA TYR A 99 -18.28 -7.27 4.88
C TYR A 99 -17.72 -8.25 5.94
N ARG A 100 -16.40 -8.37 6.00
CA ARG A 100 -15.71 -9.28 6.94
C ARG A 100 -15.88 -8.82 8.38
N ASN A 101 -15.83 -7.52 8.66
CA ASN A 101 -16.05 -7.01 10.01
C ASN A 101 -17.49 -7.31 10.48
N LYS A 102 -18.51 -7.11 9.63
CA LYS A 102 -19.90 -7.46 9.97
C LYS A 102 -20.08 -8.96 10.24
N THR A 103 -19.52 -9.79 9.38
CA THR A 103 -19.54 -11.25 9.53
C THR A 103 -18.87 -11.71 10.82
N LEU A 104 -17.69 -11.17 11.12
CA LEU A 104 -16.89 -11.57 12.29
C LEU A 104 -17.37 -10.94 13.60
N SER A 105 -18.22 -9.91 13.53
CA SER A 105 -18.87 -9.30 14.71
C SER A 105 -20.09 -10.08 15.18
N LEU A 106 -20.50 -11.14 14.48
CA LEU A 106 -21.57 -12.02 14.91
C LEU A 106 -21.20 -12.69 16.25
N THR A 107 -22.11 -12.59 17.21
CA THR A 107 -21.97 -13.21 18.52
C THR A 107 -22.94 -14.36 18.69
N THR A 108 -22.54 -15.33 19.50
CA THR A 108 -23.41 -16.42 19.96
C THR A 108 -24.37 -15.86 21.03
N SER A 109 -25.43 -16.60 21.36
CA SER A 109 -26.40 -16.23 22.41
C SER A 109 -25.79 -15.90 23.78
N PHE A 110 -24.55 -16.35 24.03
CA PHE A 110 -23.78 -16.08 25.25
C PHE A 110 -22.86 -14.84 25.14
N GLY A 111 -22.95 -14.05 24.06
CA GLY A 111 -22.12 -12.86 23.84
C GLY A 111 -20.68 -13.13 23.36
N LEU A 112 -20.30 -14.39 23.17
CA LEU A 112 -18.99 -14.78 22.66
C LEU A 112 -18.91 -14.67 21.13
N PRO A 113 -17.73 -14.37 20.55
CA PRO A 113 -17.57 -14.32 19.10
C PRO A 113 -17.93 -15.67 18.47
N LYS A 114 -18.76 -15.65 17.42
CA LYS A 114 -19.27 -16.86 16.77
C LYS A 114 -18.18 -17.62 16.00
N TYR A 115 -17.18 -16.90 15.48
CA TYR A 115 -16.12 -17.45 14.64
C TYR A 115 -14.72 -16.96 15.08
N PRO A 116 -14.24 -17.38 16.27
CA PRO A 116 -12.99 -16.85 16.82
C PRO A 116 -11.76 -17.24 15.99
N THR A 117 -11.69 -18.48 15.50
CA THR A 117 -10.52 -18.98 14.77
C THR A 117 -10.48 -18.44 13.35
N LEU A 118 -11.64 -18.39 12.68
CA LEU A 118 -11.80 -17.75 11.38
C LEU A 118 -11.46 -16.26 11.45
N SER A 119 -11.87 -15.56 12.52
CA SER A 119 -11.55 -14.14 12.74
C SER A 119 -10.05 -13.89 12.78
N LYS A 120 -9.27 -14.75 13.46
CA LYS A 120 -7.80 -14.64 13.50
C LYS A 120 -7.20 -14.73 12.10
N ILE A 121 -7.60 -15.71 11.29
CA ILE A 121 -7.09 -15.89 9.92
C ILE A 121 -7.44 -14.70 9.04
N VAL A 122 -8.72 -14.36 8.96
CA VAL A 122 -9.21 -13.29 8.08
C VAL A 122 -8.54 -11.97 8.41
N LYS A 123 -8.44 -11.62 9.69
CA LYS A 123 -7.76 -10.38 10.11
C LYS A 123 -6.29 -10.36 9.69
N ASN A 124 -5.56 -11.47 9.84
CA ASN A 124 -4.15 -11.53 9.44
C ASN A 124 -3.98 -11.36 7.93
N ILE A 125 -4.83 -12.00 7.13
CA ILE A 125 -4.78 -11.85 5.67
C ILE A 125 -5.05 -10.40 5.26
N LEU A 126 -6.08 -9.77 5.85
CA LEU A 126 -6.41 -8.38 5.56
C LEU A 126 -5.28 -7.44 5.97
N ILE A 127 -4.64 -7.66 7.12
CA ILE A 127 -3.45 -6.88 7.55
C ILE A 127 -2.33 -6.97 6.51
N ILE A 128 -2.02 -8.17 6.01
CA ILE A 128 -0.99 -8.36 4.97
C ILE A 128 -1.38 -7.59 3.70
N SER A 129 -2.64 -7.69 3.27
CA SER A 129 -3.13 -6.96 2.09
C SER A 129 -3.02 -5.44 2.26
N HIS A 130 -3.40 -4.92 3.43
CA HIS A 130 -3.35 -3.49 3.72
C HIS A 130 -1.92 -2.98 3.78
N GLY A 131 -1.01 -3.74 4.40
CA GLY A 131 0.41 -3.40 4.47
C GLY A 131 1.05 -3.21 3.09
N ASN A 132 0.69 -4.04 2.11
CA ASN A 132 1.17 -3.89 0.74
C ASN A 132 0.48 -2.74 0.00
N SER A 133 -0.84 -2.58 0.18
CA SER A 133 -1.65 -1.57 -0.50
C SER A 133 -1.20 -0.13 -0.20
N ASP A 134 -0.80 0.15 1.05
CA ASP A 134 -0.32 1.48 1.41
C ASP A 134 1.04 1.82 0.77
N VAL A 135 1.93 0.83 0.64
CA VAL A 135 3.22 0.99 -0.05
C VAL A 135 3.01 1.21 -1.54
N GLU A 136 2.17 0.38 -2.19
CA GLU A 136 1.82 0.53 -3.61
C GLU A 136 1.15 1.88 -3.89
N ARG A 137 0.23 2.32 -3.03
CA ARG A 137 -0.37 3.65 -3.10
C ARG A 137 0.71 4.74 -2.99
N GLY A 138 1.68 4.56 -2.09
CA GLY A 138 2.85 5.44 -1.97
C GLY A 138 3.61 5.57 -3.29
N PHE A 139 3.88 4.44 -3.94
CA PHE A 139 4.54 4.38 -5.25
C PHE A 139 3.72 5.02 -6.38
N SER A 140 2.42 4.76 -6.51
CA SER A 140 1.59 5.43 -7.52
C SER A 140 1.52 6.94 -7.34
N ILE A 141 1.46 7.42 -6.10
CA ILE A 141 1.53 8.87 -5.85
C ILE A 141 2.91 9.40 -6.24
N ASN A 142 3.99 8.66 -5.96
CA ASN A 142 5.34 9.05 -6.36
C ASN A 142 5.51 9.06 -7.88
N GLU A 143 4.94 8.10 -8.60
CA GLU A 143 4.91 8.07 -10.06
C GLU A 143 4.25 9.32 -10.64
N HIS A 144 3.12 9.74 -10.07
CA HIS A 144 2.47 11.00 -10.47
C HIS A 144 3.29 12.25 -10.13
N ILE A 145 4.12 12.21 -9.08
CA ILE A 145 4.92 13.36 -8.65
C ILE A 145 6.25 13.43 -9.40
N VAL A 146 6.90 12.30 -9.66
CA VAL A 146 8.23 12.15 -10.28
C VAL A 146 8.05 11.77 -11.75
N THR A 147 7.51 12.70 -12.54
CA THR A 147 7.42 12.57 -14.00
C THR A 147 8.79 12.81 -14.65
N GLU A 148 8.96 12.46 -15.93
CA GLU A 148 10.24 12.61 -16.67
C GLU A 148 10.85 14.01 -16.51
N ASN A 149 10.04 15.07 -16.62
CA ASN A 149 10.49 16.47 -16.47
C ASN A 149 10.87 16.85 -15.01
N ARG A 150 10.47 16.04 -14.03
CA ARG A 150 10.73 16.25 -12.60
C ARG A 150 11.83 15.37 -12.05
N THR A 151 12.43 14.50 -12.86
CA THR A 151 13.65 13.75 -12.50
C THR A 151 14.86 14.65 -12.27
N LEU A 152 14.84 15.86 -12.83
CA LEU A 152 15.86 16.90 -12.63
C LEU A 152 15.73 17.63 -11.29
N LEU A 153 14.65 17.40 -10.53
CA LEU A 153 14.45 18.04 -9.23
C LEU A 153 15.33 17.41 -8.16
N SER A 154 15.80 18.22 -7.22
CA SER A 154 16.47 17.72 -6.04
C SER A 154 15.51 16.91 -5.16
N LEU A 155 16.05 16.00 -4.35
CA LEU A 155 15.27 15.23 -3.39
C LEU A 155 14.44 16.12 -2.45
N SER A 156 15.00 17.27 -2.05
CA SER A 156 14.31 18.27 -1.21
C SER A 156 13.06 18.82 -1.91
N SER A 157 13.16 19.16 -3.20
CA SER A 157 12.02 19.62 -3.99
C SER A 157 10.96 18.54 -4.18
N ILE A 158 11.35 17.29 -4.42
CA ILE A 158 10.42 16.15 -4.53
C ILE A 158 9.68 15.93 -3.20
N ASN A 159 10.39 15.96 -2.06
CA ASN A 159 9.81 15.84 -0.74
C ASN A 159 8.84 17.00 -0.43
N GLY A 160 9.16 18.22 -0.87
CA GLY A 160 8.27 19.38 -0.76
C GLY A 160 6.97 19.21 -1.55
N LEU A 161 7.05 18.74 -2.80
CA LEU A 161 5.89 18.42 -3.63
C LEU A 161 5.03 17.32 -2.99
N ARG A 162 5.67 16.27 -2.47
CA ARG A 162 4.98 15.18 -1.76
C ARG A 162 4.24 15.68 -0.53
N SER A 163 4.91 16.47 0.30
CA SER A 163 4.32 17.08 1.50
C SER A 163 3.13 17.97 1.16
N THR A 164 3.21 18.71 0.06
CA THR A 164 2.10 19.57 -0.42
C THR A 164 0.92 18.73 -0.90
N TRP A 165 1.16 17.64 -1.61
CA TRP A 165 0.12 16.72 -2.05
C TRP A 165 -0.58 16.05 -0.87
N ASP A 166 0.18 15.56 0.11
CA ASP A 166 -0.35 14.96 1.34
C ASP A 166 -1.17 15.98 2.15
N ALA A 167 -0.73 17.24 2.22
CA ALA A 167 -1.49 18.32 2.84
C ALA A 167 -2.83 18.61 2.13
N ILE A 168 -2.85 18.64 0.79
CA ILE A 168 -4.11 18.80 0.03
C ILE A 168 -5.05 17.63 0.29
N LYS A 169 -4.52 16.41 0.33
CA LYS A 169 -5.32 15.22 0.62
C LYS A 169 -5.93 15.26 2.02
N PHE A 170 -5.14 15.64 3.02
CA PHE A 170 -5.56 15.66 4.42
C PHE A 170 -6.48 16.84 4.75
N TYR A 171 -6.07 18.06 4.41
CA TYR A 171 -6.81 19.29 4.78
C TYR A 171 -7.88 19.68 3.75
N GLY A 172 -7.69 19.32 2.48
CA GLY A 172 -8.59 19.68 1.38
C GLY A 172 -9.52 18.56 0.94
N VAL A 173 -9.46 17.38 1.58
CA VAL A 173 -10.19 16.17 1.15
C VAL A 173 -9.93 15.87 -0.34
N GLY A 174 -8.68 16.05 -0.77
CA GLY A 174 -8.25 15.88 -2.17
C GLY A 174 -8.57 17.06 -3.09
N SER A 175 -9.19 18.13 -2.60
CA SER A 175 -9.50 19.34 -3.36
C SER A 175 -8.67 20.54 -2.88
N PRO A 176 -7.80 21.13 -3.73
CA PRO A 176 -6.94 22.24 -3.33
C PRO A 176 -7.70 23.47 -2.82
N HIS A 177 -8.85 23.78 -3.41
CA HIS A 177 -9.68 24.94 -3.04
C HIS A 177 -10.31 24.84 -1.64
N ARG A 178 -10.30 23.65 -1.02
CA ARG A 178 -10.83 23.43 0.33
C ARG A 178 -9.77 23.58 1.42
N VAL A 179 -8.49 23.70 1.04
CA VAL A 179 -7.40 23.86 2.01
C VAL A 179 -7.46 25.29 2.57
N PRO A 180 -7.64 25.48 3.89
CA PRO A 180 -7.66 26.80 4.48
C PRO A 180 -6.29 27.45 4.41
N ILE A 181 -6.21 28.64 3.80
CA ILE A 181 -4.97 29.40 3.67
C ILE A 181 -4.64 30.07 4.99
N LYS A 182 -3.53 29.66 5.61
CA LYS A 182 -3.01 30.27 6.85
C LYS A 182 -2.07 31.43 6.53
N ILE A 183 -1.99 32.41 7.43
CA ILE A 183 -1.08 33.57 7.31
C ILE A 183 0.39 33.11 7.15
N ASP A 184 0.80 32.04 7.81
CA ASP A 184 2.16 31.52 7.71
C ASP A 184 2.49 30.96 6.33
N MET A 185 1.49 30.44 5.60
CA MET A 185 1.68 30.01 4.21
C MET A 185 1.96 31.21 3.30
N ILE A 186 1.26 32.33 3.52
CA ILE A 186 1.48 33.58 2.77
C ILE A 186 2.90 34.09 3.05
N ARG A 187 3.30 34.13 4.33
CA ARG A 187 4.66 34.54 4.72
C ARG A 187 5.74 33.61 4.13
N ALA A 188 5.49 32.31 4.10
CA ALA A 188 6.42 31.33 3.53
C ALA A 188 6.61 31.56 2.03
N VAL A 189 5.53 31.80 1.28
CA VAL A 189 5.59 32.13 -0.15
C VAL A 189 6.36 33.44 -0.38
N GLN A 190 6.09 34.48 0.40
CA GLN A 190 6.81 35.76 0.29
C GLN A 190 8.32 35.61 0.54
N LYS A 191 8.72 34.73 1.47
CA LYS A 191 10.13 34.48 1.79
C LYS A 191 10.82 33.48 0.84
N SER A 192 10.06 32.68 0.09
CA SER A 192 10.57 31.58 -0.73
C SER A 192 11.71 31.98 -1.67
N LYS A 193 11.59 33.14 -2.33
CA LYS A 193 12.61 33.63 -3.27
C LYS A 193 13.93 33.96 -2.57
N SER A 194 13.86 34.58 -1.39
CA SER A 194 15.04 34.90 -0.58
C SER A 194 15.73 33.63 -0.10
N VAL A 195 14.96 32.68 0.44
CA VAL A 195 15.46 31.37 0.90
C VAL A 195 16.14 30.61 -0.23
N TYR A 196 15.50 30.54 -1.41
CA TYR A 196 16.09 29.88 -2.58
C TYR A 196 17.42 30.51 -2.99
N ASN A 197 17.48 31.84 -3.06
CA ASN A 197 18.71 32.53 -3.44
C ASN A 197 19.83 32.28 -2.41
N GLN A 198 19.51 32.25 -1.11
CA GLN A 198 20.46 31.95 -0.05
C GLN A 198 20.98 30.51 -0.15
N GLU A 199 20.11 29.55 -0.43
CA GLU A 199 20.48 28.14 -0.64
C GLU A 199 21.40 27.99 -1.85
N GLN A 200 21.10 28.66 -2.98
CA GLN A 200 21.97 28.66 -4.16
C GLN A 200 23.37 29.24 -3.89
N LEU A 201 23.46 30.30 -3.09
CA LEU A 201 24.76 30.87 -2.67
C LEU A 201 25.54 29.88 -1.80
N SER A 202 24.86 29.20 -0.88
CA SER A 202 25.49 28.20 -0.02
C SER A 202 26.01 27.00 -0.81
N LEU A 203 25.23 26.51 -1.79
CA LEU A 203 25.62 25.40 -2.66
C LEU A 203 26.84 25.76 -3.51
N LYS A 204 26.91 26.97 -4.07
CA LYS A 204 28.10 27.45 -4.79
C LYS A 204 29.33 27.45 -3.89
N SER A 205 29.21 28.02 -2.69
CA SER A 205 30.34 28.07 -1.75
C SER A 205 30.84 26.69 -1.30
N LEU A 206 29.95 25.70 -1.21
CA LEU A 206 30.32 24.31 -0.90
C LEU A 206 31.04 23.67 -2.08
N ALA A 207 30.53 23.85 -3.30
CA ALA A 207 31.18 23.32 -4.51
C ALA A 207 32.58 23.91 -4.73
N ASP A 208 32.77 25.20 -4.44
CA ASP A 208 34.07 25.85 -4.52
C ASP A 208 35.05 25.25 -3.48
N ARG A 209 34.58 25.01 -2.26
CA ARG A 209 35.39 24.34 -1.21
C ARG A 209 35.75 22.90 -1.56
N GLU A 210 34.83 22.14 -2.14
CA GLU A 210 35.08 20.76 -2.56
C GLU A 210 36.13 20.71 -3.68
N LYS A 211 36.07 21.65 -4.64
CA LYS A 211 37.10 21.78 -5.68
C LYS A 211 38.47 22.12 -5.11
N GLU A 212 38.54 23.11 -4.23
CA GLU A 212 39.80 23.47 -3.56
C GLU A 212 40.38 22.30 -2.77
N GLN A 213 39.53 21.48 -2.14
CA GLN A 213 39.98 20.27 -1.45
C GLN A 213 40.47 19.22 -2.44
N SER A 214 39.75 18.94 -3.53
CA SER A 214 40.19 17.97 -4.53
C SER A 214 41.51 18.36 -5.20
N GLU A 215 41.70 19.65 -5.51
CA GLU A 215 42.93 20.16 -6.11
C GLU A 215 44.11 20.04 -5.14
N LYS A 216 43.90 20.31 -3.84
CA LYS A 216 44.91 20.08 -2.80
C LYS A 216 45.25 18.60 -2.67
N TYR A 217 44.26 17.71 -2.68
CA TYR A 217 44.49 16.26 -2.63
C TYR A 217 45.28 15.76 -3.85
N GLU A 218 44.94 16.20 -5.05
CA GLU A 218 45.69 15.87 -6.28
C GLU A 218 47.12 16.38 -6.21
N HIS A 219 47.33 17.64 -5.82
CA HIS A 219 48.66 18.23 -5.70
C HIS A 219 49.54 17.47 -4.69
N THR A 220 48.99 17.15 -3.51
CA THR A 220 49.70 16.38 -2.48
C THR A 220 50.05 14.97 -2.98
N ASN A 221 49.18 14.35 -3.76
CA ASN A 221 49.40 13.01 -4.32
C ASN A 221 50.45 13.03 -5.45
N GLU A 222 50.50 14.08 -6.26
CA GLU A 222 51.56 14.30 -7.25
C GLU A 222 52.93 14.54 -6.61
N GLU A 223 52.99 15.31 -5.53
CA GLU A 223 54.24 15.52 -4.78
C GLU A 223 54.75 14.21 -4.16
N MET A 224 53.85 13.41 -3.56
CA MET A 224 54.20 12.09 -3.02
C MET A 224 54.72 11.13 -4.09
N LYS A 225 54.21 11.20 -5.33
CA LYS A 225 54.72 10.40 -6.47
C LYS A 225 56.10 10.82 -6.96
N LYS A 226 56.52 12.07 -6.74
CA LYS A 226 57.87 12.54 -7.12
C LYS A 226 58.95 12.17 -6.10
N LEU A 227 58.55 11.71 -4.92
CA LEU A 227 59.44 11.32 -3.81
C LEU A 227 59.74 9.81 -3.78
N ILE A 228 59.18 9.03 -4.70
CA ILE A 228 59.42 7.58 -4.89
C ILE A 228 60.16 7.39 -6.21
#